data_AF-A0A374AP05-F1
#
_entry.id   AF-A0A374AP05-F1
#
_cell.length_a   1.000
_cell.length_b   1.000
_cell.length_c   1.000
_cell.angle_alpha   90.00
_cell.angle_beta   90.00
_cell.angle_gamma   90.00
#
_symmetry.space_group_name_H-M   'P 1'
#
loop_
_entity.id
_entity.type
_entity.pdbx_description
1 polymer ?
#
loop_
_entity_poly.entity_id
_entity_poly.type
_entity_poly.pdbx_seq_one_letter_code
_entity_poly.pdbx_strand_id
1 'polypeptide(L)'
;MSQKAEFKDFIVTVPEENQDFVRKLHEKLMERGCRIDIKTARSGYVVSYSFDKKTAANYVFRKKGMLVRIYGAHVNQYTEVLDTFPEEMVQAVLSAPPCKRMKDPDSCNPRCSMGYDFWLKGEHCQKCRSSAFMFLIYPQNHTYIEKLLLSEVQARRNTP
;
A
#
# COMPACT_ATOMS: atom_id res chain seq x y z
N MET A 1 19.10 -20.37 -10.27
CA MET A 1 17.75 -20.44 -9.64
C MET A 1 17.75 -19.46 -8.48
N SER A 2 16.94 -18.40 -8.53
CA SER A 2 16.91 -17.40 -7.45
C SER A 2 16.22 -18.01 -6.24
N GLN A 3 16.92 -18.09 -5.11
CA GLN A 3 16.35 -18.55 -3.84
C GLN A 3 15.14 -17.66 -3.51
N LYS A 4 13.95 -18.23 -3.40
CA LYS A 4 12.77 -17.47 -2.96
C LYS A 4 12.96 -17.18 -1.48
N ALA A 5 13.01 -15.90 -1.12
CA ALA A 5 13.04 -15.49 0.27
C ALA A 5 11.71 -15.84 0.95
N GLU A 6 11.76 -16.26 2.22
CA GLU A 6 10.58 -16.61 3.00
C GLU A 6 10.18 -15.45 3.93
N PHE A 7 8.95 -15.49 4.45
CA PHE A 7 8.45 -14.46 5.37
C PHE A 7 9.31 -14.33 6.63
N LYS A 8 9.85 -15.46 7.12
CA LYS A 8 10.77 -15.50 8.27
C LYS A 8 12.07 -14.72 8.02
N ASP A 9 12.54 -14.68 6.77
CA ASP A 9 13.75 -13.94 6.39
C ASP A 9 13.47 -12.45 6.24
N PHE A 10 12.26 -12.10 5.81
CA PHE A 10 11.82 -10.72 5.73
C PHE A 10 11.58 -10.10 7.11
N ILE A 11 10.86 -10.80 8.00
CA ILE A 11 10.40 -10.21 9.27
C ILE A 11 11.56 -9.81 10.19
N VAL A 12 12.69 -10.51 10.14
CA VAL A 12 13.90 -10.15 10.91
C VAL A 12 14.56 -8.85 10.44
N THR A 13 14.21 -8.35 9.25
CA THR A 13 14.70 -7.06 8.72
C THR A 13 13.76 -5.90 9.01
N VAL A 14 12.56 -6.18 9.52
CA VAL A 14 11.60 -5.16 9.93
C VAL A 14 12.08 -4.55 11.26
N PRO A 15 12.06 -3.21 11.42
CA PRO A 15 12.36 -2.57 12.71
C PRO A 15 11.55 -3.20 13.83
N GLU A 16 12.17 -3.45 14.98
CA GLU A 16 11.61 -4.24 16.09
C GLU A 16 10.22 -3.72 16.51
N GLU A 17 10.07 -2.40 16.59
CA GLU A 17 8.82 -1.72 16.94
C GLU A 17 7.66 -1.97 15.96
N ASN A 18 7.96 -2.47 14.76
CA ASN A 18 7.01 -2.75 13.69
C ASN A 18 6.79 -4.25 13.44
N GLN A 19 7.57 -5.15 14.07
CA GLN A 19 7.52 -6.58 13.75
C GLN A 19 6.17 -7.21 14.10
N ASP A 20 5.64 -6.95 15.29
CA ASP A 20 4.34 -7.49 15.72
C ASP A 20 3.20 -7.05 14.81
N PHE A 21 3.22 -5.79 14.40
CA PHE A 21 2.27 -5.25 13.44
C PHE A 21 2.36 -5.98 12.09
N VAL A 22 3.56 -6.15 11.55
CA VAL A 22 3.74 -6.83 10.25
C VAL A 22 3.34 -8.30 10.32
N ARG A 23 3.59 -9.00 11.44
CA ARG A 23 3.14 -10.39 11.66
C ARG A 23 1.62 -10.50 11.68
N LYS A 24 0.95 -9.68 12.51
CA LYS A 24 -0.52 -9.68 12.62
C LYS A 24 -1.20 -9.29 11.30
N LEU A 25 -0.66 -8.30 10.60
CA LEU A 25 -1.19 -7.88 9.30
C LEU A 25 -0.95 -8.96 8.23
N HIS A 26 0.20 -9.65 8.26
CA HIS A 26 0.45 -10.80 7.39
C HIS A 26 -0.62 -11.88 7.58
N GLU A 27 -0.86 -12.33 8.82
CA GLU A 27 -1.88 -13.34 9.14
C GLU A 27 -3.26 -12.94 8.61
N LYS A 28 -3.71 -11.72 8.92
CA LYS A 28 -5.00 -11.18 8.45
C LYS A 28 -5.12 -11.16 6.92
N LEU A 29 -4.03 -10.88 6.20
CA LEU A 29 -4.02 -10.89 4.74
C LEU A 29 -4.09 -12.31 4.17
N MET A 30 -3.33 -13.24 4.76
CA MET A 30 -3.34 -14.64 4.35
C MET A 30 -4.73 -15.29 4.57
N GLU A 31 -5.37 -15.02 5.71
CA GLU A 31 -6.75 -15.46 6.01
C GLU A 31 -7.78 -14.94 4.99
N ARG A 32 -7.52 -13.77 4.40
CA ARG A 32 -8.38 -13.16 3.38
C ARG A 32 -8.07 -13.63 1.96
N GLY A 33 -7.18 -14.62 1.82
CA GLY A 33 -6.82 -15.23 0.53
C GLY A 33 -5.78 -14.44 -0.26
N CYS A 34 -5.06 -13.49 0.37
CA CYS A 34 -3.92 -12.86 -0.29
C CYS A 34 -2.77 -13.86 -0.50
N ARG A 35 -2.01 -13.63 -1.57
CA ARG A 35 -0.75 -14.32 -1.86
C ARG A 35 0.41 -13.37 -1.64
N ILE A 36 1.47 -13.88 -1.04
CA ILE A 36 2.72 -13.15 -0.80
C ILE A 36 3.80 -13.54 -1.82
N ASP A 37 4.52 -12.56 -2.33
CA ASP A 37 5.73 -12.72 -3.14
C ASP A 37 6.85 -11.89 -2.51
N ILE A 38 7.95 -12.53 -2.14
CA ILE A 38 9.09 -11.89 -1.49
C ILE A 38 10.30 -12.00 -2.40
N LYS A 39 10.89 -10.85 -2.72
CA LYS A 39 12.09 -10.73 -3.53
C LYS A 39 13.15 -9.95 -2.78
N THR A 40 14.38 -10.41 -2.85
CA THR A 40 15.54 -9.61 -2.43
C THR A 40 15.70 -8.41 -3.37
N ALA A 41 16.14 -7.30 -2.80
CA ALA A 41 16.41 -6.06 -3.50
C ALA A 41 17.68 -5.42 -2.92
N ARG A 42 18.24 -4.44 -3.63
CA ARG A 42 19.48 -3.74 -3.22
C ARG A 42 19.43 -3.20 -1.79
N SER A 43 18.25 -2.86 -1.29
CA SER A 43 18.05 -2.26 0.03
C SER A 43 17.22 -3.14 0.98
N GLY A 44 17.27 -4.46 0.84
CA GLY A 44 16.53 -5.41 1.69
C GLY A 44 15.55 -6.23 0.87
N TYR A 45 14.25 -6.09 1.13
CA TYR A 45 13.21 -6.84 0.44
C TYR A 45 12.20 -5.95 -0.28
N VAL A 46 11.62 -6.49 -1.33
CA VAL A 46 10.32 -6.07 -1.85
C VAL A 46 9.35 -7.20 -1.55
N VAL A 47 8.39 -6.92 -0.66
CA VAL A 47 7.33 -7.87 -0.29
C VAL A 47 6.05 -7.40 -0.94
N SER A 48 5.41 -8.26 -1.73
CA SER A 48 4.18 -7.93 -2.44
C SER A 48 3.04 -8.81 -1.93
N TYR A 49 1.93 -8.20 -1.52
CA TYR A 49 0.67 -8.89 -1.26
C TYR A 49 -0.26 -8.69 -2.44
N SER A 50 -0.82 -9.77 -2.96
CA SER A 50 -1.74 -9.76 -4.10
C SER A 50 -3.04 -10.47 -3.76
N PHE A 51 -4.14 -9.95 -4.27
CA PHE A 51 -5.45 -10.60 -4.24
C PHE A 51 -5.93 -10.73 -5.69
N ASP A 52 -6.35 -11.94 -6.08
CA ASP A 52 -6.70 -12.30 -7.45
C ASP A 52 -5.75 -11.72 -8.52
N LYS A 53 -4.46 -12.08 -8.42
CA LYS A 53 -3.36 -11.66 -9.31
C LYS A 53 -3.04 -10.16 -9.34
N LYS A 54 -3.85 -9.30 -8.71
CA LYS A 54 -3.60 -7.87 -8.61
C LYS A 54 -2.94 -7.55 -7.28
N THR A 55 -1.83 -6.82 -7.32
CA THR A 55 -1.14 -6.36 -6.11
C THR A 55 -2.00 -5.39 -5.31
N ALA A 56 -2.20 -5.67 -4.03
CA ALA A 56 -2.91 -4.82 -3.07
C ALA A 56 -1.94 -3.96 -2.25
N ALA A 57 -0.77 -4.51 -1.87
CA ALA A 57 0.25 -3.73 -1.18
C ALA A 57 1.67 -4.21 -1.46
N ASN A 58 2.63 -3.31 -1.29
CA ASN A 58 4.05 -3.62 -1.24
C ASN A 58 4.69 -3.04 0.03
N TYR A 59 5.54 -3.82 0.71
CA TYR A 59 6.56 -3.24 1.59
C TYR A 59 7.83 -2.96 0.79
N VAL A 60 8.41 -1.78 1.02
CA VAL A 60 9.67 -1.35 0.42
C VAL A 60 10.54 -0.65 1.45
N PHE A 61 11.82 -0.99 1.46
CA PHE A 61 12.81 -0.32 2.29
C PHE A 61 13.46 0.83 1.52
N ARG A 62 13.57 2.00 2.15
CA ARG A 62 14.29 3.17 1.61
C ARG A 62 15.18 3.77 2.69
N LYS A 63 16.00 4.75 2.31
CA LYS A 63 16.91 5.45 3.23
C LYS A 63 16.23 5.98 4.51
N LYS A 64 14.97 6.41 4.42
CA LYS A 64 14.20 6.96 5.56
C LYS A 64 13.50 5.91 6.41
N GLY A 65 13.56 4.63 6.04
CA GLY A 65 12.90 3.53 6.75
C GLY A 65 12.01 2.67 5.86
N MET A 66 11.21 1.82 6.51
CA MET A 66 10.28 0.90 5.87
C MET A 66 8.99 1.64 5.48
N LEU A 67 8.57 1.47 4.24
CA LEU A 67 7.34 2.06 3.71
C LEU A 67 6.36 0.95 3.31
N VAL A 68 5.08 1.23 3.47
CA VAL A 68 4.02 0.48 2.79
C VAL A 68 3.52 1.32 1.62
N ARG A 69 3.33 0.67 0.48
CA ARG A 69 2.53 1.19 -0.62
C ARG A 69 1.25 0.40 -0.71
N ILE A 70 0.09 1.05 -0.65
CA ILE A 70 -1.21 0.42 -0.79
C ILE A 70 -1.82 0.86 -2.13
N TYR A 71 -2.28 -0.11 -2.91
CA TYR A 71 -2.95 0.15 -4.19
C TYR A 71 -4.47 0.20 -3.96
N GLY A 72 -4.96 1.33 -3.45
CA GLY A 72 -6.37 1.60 -3.15
C GLY A 72 -7.22 1.81 -4.40
N ALA A 73 -7.38 0.78 -5.23
CA ALA A 73 -8.15 0.86 -6.47
C ALA A 73 -9.65 1.11 -6.19
N HIS A 74 -10.13 0.76 -5.00
CA HIS A 74 -11.53 0.90 -4.60
C HIS A 74 -11.69 1.96 -3.50
N VAL A 75 -10.79 2.95 -3.44
CA VAL A 75 -10.77 3.97 -2.38
C VAL A 75 -12.12 4.67 -2.14
N ASN A 76 -12.92 4.84 -3.20
CA ASN A 76 -14.24 5.46 -3.10
C ASN A 76 -15.31 4.56 -2.45
N GLN A 77 -15.00 3.29 -2.16
CA GLN A 77 -15.91 2.35 -1.48
C GLN A 77 -15.73 2.33 0.05
N TYR A 78 -14.69 2.97 0.58
CA TYR A 78 -14.37 2.98 2.01
C TYR A 78 -13.86 4.36 2.47
N THR A 79 -14.51 5.43 1.99
CA THR A 79 -14.08 6.82 2.27
C THR A 79 -14.06 7.14 3.77
N GLU A 80 -14.89 6.49 4.57
CA GLU A 80 -14.91 6.60 6.02
C GLU A 80 -13.56 6.21 6.67
N VAL A 81 -12.78 5.34 6.03
CA VAL A 81 -11.43 5.02 6.48
C VAL A 81 -10.49 6.21 6.31
N LEU A 82 -10.63 6.95 5.20
CA LEU A 82 -9.84 8.16 4.95
C LEU A 82 -10.17 9.27 5.95
N ASP A 83 -11.43 9.34 6.40
CA ASP A 83 -11.85 10.29 7.43
C ASP A 83 -11.18 10.03 8.79
N THR A 84 -10.64 8.83 9.01
CA THR A 84 -9.89 8.53 10.24
C THR A 84 -8.41 8.91 10.15
N PHE A 85 -7.89 9.32 8.99
CA PHE A 85 -6.45 9.55 8.84
C PHE A 85 -5.95 10.67 9.76
N PRO A 86 -4.80 10.46 10.43
CA PRO A 86 -4.11 11.52 11.14
C PRO A 86 -3.54 12.54 10.14
N GLU A 87 -3.30 13.76 10.60
CA GLU A 87 -2.84 14.88 9.77
C GLU A 87 -1.61 14.53 8.94
N GLU A 88 -0.62 13.84 9.51
CA GLU A 88 0.59 13.44 8.78
C GLU A 88 0.28 12.54 7.57
N MET A 89 -0.65 11.59 7.70
CA MET A 89 -1.06 10.74 6.58
C MET A 89 -1.86 11.52 5.54
N VAL A 90 -2.71 12.45 5.98
CA VAL A 90 -3.41 13.36 5.06
C VAL A 90 -2.40 14.16 4.24
N GLN A 91 -1.41 14.77 4.90
CA GLN A 91 -0.36 15.54 4.23
C GLN A 91 0.50 14.69 3.28
N ALA A 92 0.77 13.42 3.63
CA ALA A 92 1.47 12.50 2.74
C ALA A 92 0.69 12.25 1.44
N VAL A 93 -0.64 12.08 1.53
CA VAL A 93 -1.50 11.91 0.34
C VAL A 93 -1.58 13.21 -0.46
N LEU A 94 -1.80 14.35 0.19
CA LEU A 94 -1.90 15.66 -0.47
C LEU A 94 -0.59 16.06 -1.16
N SER A 95 0.56 15.69 -0.59
CA SER A 95 1.89 15.91 -1.18
C SER A 95 2.24 14.93 -2.30
N ALA A 96 1.47 13.86 -2.48
CA ALA A 96 1.74 12.89 -3.52
C ALA A 96 1.57 13.52 -4.92
N PRO A 97 2.39 13.13 -5.92
CA PRO A 97 2.29 13.66 -7.27
C PRO A 97 0.92 13.43 -7.90
N PRO A 98 0.41 14.39 -8.71
CA PRO A 98 -0.82 14.19 -9.45
C PRO A 98 -0.67 13.04 -10.46
N CYS A 99 -1.80 12.40 -10.81
CA CYS A 99 -1.78 11.44 -11.90
C CYS A 99 -1.54 12.14 -13.24
N LYS A 100 -0.37 11.92 -13.85
CA LYS A 100 -0.07 12.46 -15.18
C LYS A 100 -1.02 11.91 -16.24
N ARG A 101 -1.34 10.61 -16.17
CA ARG A 101 -2.21 9.93 -17.15
C ARG A 101 -3.65 10.45 -17.19
N MET A 102 -4.14 11.01 -16.08
CA MET A 102 -5.46 11.67 -16.06
C MET A 102 -5.47 13.01 -16.82
N LYS A 103 -4.31 13.67 -16.93
CA LYS A 103 -4.16 14.94 -17.68
C LYS A 103 -3.81 14.69 -19.15
N ASP A 104 -2.99 13.67 -19.39
CA ASP A 104 -2.50 13.29 -20.72
C ASP A 104 -2.50 11.75 -20.83
N PRO A 105 -3.42 11.14 -21.61
CA PRO A 105 -3.54 9.69 -21.74
C PRO A 105 -2.24 8.98 -22.19
N ASP A 106 -1.42 9.65 -22.98
CA ASP A 106 -0.15 9.11 -23.52
C ASP A 106 1.00 9.27 -22.53
N SER A 107 0.81 10.03 -21.45
CA SER A 107 1.79 10.12 -20.38
C SER A 107 1.87 8.82 -19.56
N CYS A 108 3.02 8.60 -18.91
CA CYS A 108 3.39 7.39 -18.15
C CYS A 108 3.67 6.14 -19.01
N ASN A 109 4.14 5.08 -18.34
CA ASN A 109 4.43 3.81 -19.01
C ASN A 109 3.15 3.17 -19.58
N PRO A 110 3.22 2.43 -20.71
CA PRO A 110 2.04 1.82 -21.35
C PRO A 110 1.20 0.93 -20.43
N ARG A 111 1.81 0.28 -19.42
CA ARG A 111 1.13 -0.60 -18.45
C ARG A 111 0.49 0.15 -17.26
N CYS A 112 0.52 1.48 -17.25
CA CYS A 112 -0.07 2.28 -16.17
C CYS A 112 -1.60 2.20 -16.23
N SER A 113 -2.20 1.69 -15.16
CA SER A 113 -3.66 1.54 -15.04
C SER A 113 -4.39 2.82 -14.60
N MET A 114 -3.82 4.00 -14.87
CA MET A 114 -4.28 5.29 -14.34
C MET A 114 -4.18 5.41 -12.80
N GLY A 115 -4.31 6.63 -12.28
CA GLY A 115 -4.25 6.98 -10.86
C GLY A 115 -5.61 6.84 -10.16
N TYR A 116 -5.75 7.54 -9.03
CA TYR A 116 -6.97 7.57 -8.24
C TYR A 116 -7.58 8.97 -8.26
N ASP A 117 -8.91 9.00 -8.27
CA ASP A 117 -9.73 10.21 -8.18
C ASP A 117 -10.70 10.01 -7.01
N PHE A 118 -10.53 10.80 -5.94
CA PHE A 118 -11.23 10.64 -4.67
C PHE A 118 -11.24 11.94 -3.86
N TRP A 119 -12.02 11.99 -2.78
CA TRP A 119 -12.02 13.10 -1.83
C TRP A 119 -11.33 12.71 -0.52
N LEU A 120 -10.58 13.65 0.06
CA LEU A 120 -9.90 13.48 1.34
C LEU A 120 -10.04 14.76 2.16
N LYS A 121 -10.76 14.71 3.28
CA LYS A 121 -10.93 15.87 4.19
C LYS A 121 -11.42 17.15 3.48
N GLY A 122 -12.31 17.00 2.51
CA GLY A 122 -12.85 18.10 1.71
C GLY A 122 -11.99 18.51 0.50
N GLU A 123 -10.81 17.90 0.31
CA GLU A 123 -9.93 18.16 -0.83
C GLU A 123 -10.12 17.12 -1.93
N HIS A 124 -10.29 17.58 -3.17
CA HIS A 124 -10.37 16.70 -4.35
C HIS A 124 -8.96 16.25 -4.78
N CYS A 125 -8.75 14.93 -4.84
CA CYS A 125 -7.45 14.31 -5.01
C CYS A 125 -7.37 13.47 -6.28
N GLN A 126 -6.60 13.93 -7.28
CA GLN A 126 -6.23 13.16 -8.47
C GLN A 126 -4.78 12.70 -8.40
N LYS A 127 -4.51 11.57 -7.73
CA LYS A 127 -3.15 11.17 -7.32
C LYS A 127 -2.62 9.96 -8.09
N CYS A 128 -1.30 9.92 -8.29
CA CYS A 128 -0.63 8.80 -8.97
C CYS A 128 -0.77 7.49 -8.16
N ARG A 129 -1.18 6.39 -8.80
CA ARG A 129 -1.39 5.10 -8.12
C ARG A 129 -0.19 4.58 -7.35
N SER A 130 1.03 4.89 -7.81
CA SER A 130 2.27 4.41 -7.19
C SER A 130 2.65 5.15 -5.92
N SER A 131 2.01 6.28 -5.64
CA SER A 131 2.46 7.26 -4.65
C SER A 131 1.34 7.79 -3.77
N ALA A 132 0.07 7.68 -4.18
CA ALA A 132 -1.08 8.20 -3.46
C ALA A 132 -1.13 7.70 -2.00
N PHE A 133 -0.99 6.39 -1.79
CA PHE A 133 -0.98 5.77 -0.46
C PHE A 133 0.38 5.11 -0.23
N MET A 134 1.39 5.93 0.04
CA MET A 134 2.74 5.49 0.34
C MET A 134 3.20 6.10 1.67
N PHE A 135 3.19 5.28 2.72
CA PHE A 135 3.37 5.74 4.10
C PHE A 135 4.61 5.10 4.73
N LEU A 136 5.34 5.88 5.54
CA LEU A 136 6.36 5.34 6.43
C LEU A 136 5.66 4.51 7.50
N ILE A 137 6.26 3.41 7.96
CA ILE A 137 5.63 2.56 8.98
C ILE A 137 6.27 2.86 10.33
N TYR A 138 5.43 3.20 11.30
CA TYR A 138 5.81 3.43 12.69
C TYR A 138 4.59 3.21 13.60
N PRO A 139 4.77 2.94 14.91
CA PRO A 139 3.69 2.51 15.80
C PRO A 139 2.41 3.37 15.75
N GLN A 140 2.56 4.69 15.65
CA GLN A 140 1.44 5.63 15.68
C GLN A 140 0.52 5.53 14.46
N ASN A 141 0.96 4.94 13.35
CA ASN A 141 0.15 4.83 12.14
C ASN A 141 -0.29 3.41 11.74
N HIS A 142 0.12 2.39 12.51
CA HIS A 142 -0.22 0.99 12.27
C HIS A 142 -1.71 0.75 12.04
N THR A 143 -2.56 1.28 12.93
CA THR A 143 -4.01 1.08 12.87
C THR A 143 -4.63 1.63 11.57
N TYR A 144 -4.14 2.77 11.07
CA TYR A 144 -4.67 3.38 9.85
C TYR A 144 -4.20 2.63 8.60
N ILE A 145 -2.94 2.19 8.58
CA ILE A 145 -2.39 1.34 7.52
C ILE A 145 -3.15 0.02 7.43
N GLU A 146 -3.39 -0.63 8.57
CA GLU A 146 -4.16 -1.87 8.63
C GLU A 146 -5.58 -1.66 8.08
N LYS A 147 -6.31 -0.67 8.61
CA LYS A 147 -7.69 -0.38 8.17
C LYS A 147 -7.76 -0.12 6.68
N LEU A 148 -6.85 0.70 6.14
CA LEU A 148 -6.82 1.01 4.71
C LEU A 148 -6.59 -0.24 3.86
N LEU A 149 -5.59 -1.05 4.21
CA LEU A 149 -5.24 -2.22 3.42
C LEU A 149 -6.33 -3.30 3.50
N LEU A 150 -6.88 -3.57 4.68
CA LEU A 150 -7.92 -4.57 4.84
C LEU A 150 -9.21 -4.16 4.13
N SER A 151 -9.55 -2.86 4.11
CA SER A 151 -10.71 -2.35 3.38
C SER A 151 -10.53 -2.50 1.87
N GLU A 152 -9.35 -2.21 1.32
CA GLU A 152 -9.03 -2.44 -0.09
C GLU A 152 -9.10 -3.93 -0.45
N VAL A 153 -8.60 -4.83 0.40
CA VAL A 153 -8.70 -6.28 0.18
C VAL A 153 -10.15 -6.74 0.23
N GLN A 154 -10.96 -6.20 1.15
CA GLN A 154 -12.38 -6.52 1.24
C GLN A 154 -13.16 -6.02 0.01
N ALA A 155 -12.90 -4.79 -0.44
CA ALA A 155 -13.52 -4.23 -1.63
C ALA A 155 -13.21 -5.06 -2.90
N ARG A 156 -11.97 -5.55 -3.02
CA ARG A 156 -11.58 -6.48 -4.09
C ARG A 156 -12.32 -7.81 -4.05
N ARG A 157 -12.66 -8.31 -2.86
CA ARG A 157 -13.46 -9.53 -2.72
C ARG A 157 -14.91 -9.33 -3.14
N ASN A 158 -15.43 -8.13 -2.94
CA ASN A 158 -16.82 -7.78 -3.24
C ASN A 158 -17.03 -7.35 -4.70
N THR A 159 -15.95 -7.09 -5.44
CA THR A 159 -15.99 -6.65 -6.84
C THR A 159 -15.56 -7.82 -7.73
N PRO A 160 -16.47 -8.44 -8.52
CA PRO A 160 -16.14 -9.58 -9.38
C PRO A 160 -15.18 -9.23 -10.54
#